data_AF-A0A381P4J4-F1
#
_entry.id   AF-A0A381P4J4-F1
#
_cell.length_a   1.000
_cell.length_b   1.000
_cell.length_c   1.000
_cell.angle_alpha   90.00
_cell.angle_beta   90.00
_cell.angle_gamma   90.00
#
_symmetry.space_group_name_H-M   'P 1'
#
loop_
_entity.id
_entity.type
_entity.pdbx_description
1 polymer ?
#
loop_
_entity_poly.entity_id
_entity_poly.type
_entity_poly.pdbx_seq_one_letter_code
_entity_poly.pdbx_strand_id
1 'polypeptide(L)'
;MRVLKIISYGIFSVITISALLVLILYFTQTSDYEVTQITDCQSDAQVQVYCEFNKPEDIVVLPDDRHLLISEFGAIVPLSPKNLPGQISLFDTDIMKKKSIKVTLSENTWGDNSCQRDDLLFSPHGIDLNQRSDGRYQLAVINHMPRETVEMFELINVDNSWTLIWRGCVNAPKTGYFNDVALRS
;
A
#
# COMPACT_ATOMS: atom_id res chain seq x y z
N MET A 1 -45.29 -44.86 -13.00
CA MET A 1 -45.90 -43.80 -12.17
C MET A 1 -45.15 -43.52 -10.86
N ARG A 2 -44.75 -44.53 -10.06
CA ARG A 2 -44.06 -44.33 -8.76
C ARG A 2 -42.67 -43.68 -8.90
N VAL A 3 -41.89 -44.07 -9.91
CA VAL A 3 -40.56 -43.52 -10.19
C VAL A 3 -40.62 -42.04 -10.62
N LEU A 4 -41.55 -41.67 -11.51
CA LEU A 4 -41.76 -40.26 -11.90
C LEU A 4 -42.13 -39.37 -10.71
N LYS A 5 -42.95 -39.89 -9.77
CA LYS A 5 -43.29 -39.16 -8.54
C LYS A 5 -42.05 -38.94 -7.65
N ILE A 6 -41.21 -39.97 -7.47
CA ILE A 6 -39.97 -39.86 -6.67
C ILE A 6 -39.01 -38.84 -7.28
N ILE A 7 -38.83 -38.86 -8.61
CA ILE A 7 -37.99 -37.89 -9.32
C ILE A 7 -38.55 -36.47 -9.16
N SER A 8 -39.87 -36.30 -9.31
CA SER A 8 -40.53 -35.01 -9.12
C SER A 8 -40.40 -34.47 -7.70
N TYR A 9 -40.54 -35.31 -6.66
CA TYR A 9 -40.31 -34.91 -5.27
C TYR A 9 -38.84 -34.56 -5.01
N GLY A 10 -37.90 -35.30 -5.60
CA GLY A 10 -36.47 -35.00 -5.51
C GLY A 10 -36.13 -33.64 -6.11
N ILE A 11 -36.62 -33.34 -7.32
CA ILE A 11 -36.43 -32.04 -7.96
C ILE A 11 -37.04 -30.91 -7.11
N PHE A 12 -38.26 -31.08 -6.62
CA PHE A 12 -38.92 -30.07 -5.78
C PHE A 12 -38.15 -29.82 -4.48
N SER A 13 -37.68 -30.89 -3.82
CA SER A 13 -36.86 -30.79 -2.60
C SER A 13 -35.55 -30.05 -2.85
N VAL A 14 -34.85 -30.34 -3.95
CA VAL A 14 -33.60 -29.65 -4.29
C VAL A 14 -33.86 -28.17 -4.55
N ILE A 15 -34.91 -27.82 -5.29
CA ILE A 15 -35.28 -26.42 -5.55
C ILE A 15 -35.59 -25.69 -4.24
N THR A 16 -36.32 -26.33 -3.33
CA THR A 16 -36.73 -25.71 -2.06
C THR A 16 -35.52 -25.50 -1.14
N ILE A 17 -34.60 -26.48 -1.07
CA ILE A 17 -33.36 -26.36 -0.29
C ILE A 17 -32.47 -25.26 -0.88
N SER A 18 -32.29 -25.22 -2.21
CA SER A 18 -31.51 -24.16 -2.86
C SER A 18 -32.12 -22.77 -2.62
N ALA A 19 -33.44 -22.62 -2.71
CA ALA A 19 -34.11 -21.37 -2.41
C ALA A 19 -33.94 -20.95 -0.94
N LEU A 20 -34.04 -21.90 0.00
CA LEU A 20 -33.81 -21.65 1.42
C LEU A 20 -32.36 -21.24 1.70
N LEU A 21 -31.38 -21.89 1.06
CA LEU A 21 -29.97 -21.53 1.19
C LEU A 21 -29.67 -20.14 0.63
N VAL A 22 -30.26 -19.77 -0.51
CA VAL A 22 -30.14 -18.41 -1.06
C VAL A 22 -30.79 -17.38 -0.13
N LEU A 23 -31.94 -17.71 0.47
CA LEU A 23 -32.61 -16.84 1.42
C LEU A 23 -31.78 -16.65 2.69
N ILE A 24 -31.19 -17.72 3.22
CA ILE A 24 -30.27 -17.66 4.36
C ILE A 24 -29.05 -16.79 4.00
N LEU A 25 -28.43 -17.02 2.83
CA LEU A 25 -27.30 -16.21 2.36
C LEU A 25 -27.64 -14.71 2.27
N TYR A 26 -28.85 -14.39 1.79
CA TYR A 26 -29.34 -13.01 1.72
C TYR A 26 -29.44 -12.38 3.12
N PHE A 27 -30.08 -13.07 4.07
CA PHE A 27 -30.23 -12.58 5.45
C PHE A 27 -28.90 -12.55 6.23
N THR A 28 -27.92 -13.38 5.89
CA THR A 28 -26.59 -13.33 6.52
C THR A 28 -25.68 -12.23 5.97
N GLN A 29 -26.00 -11.66 4.81
CA GLN A 29 -25.21 -10.58 4.19
C GLN A 29 -25.70 -9.18 4.57
N THR A 30 -26.85 -9.05 5.23
CA THR A 30 -27.31 -7.76 5.75
C THR A 30 -26.58 -7.46 7.05
N SER A 31 -25.57 -6.61 6.97
CA SER A 31 -25.01 -5.94 8.14
C SER A 31 -25.82 -4.68 8.41
N ASP A 32 -26.42 -4.56 9.60
CA ASP A 32 -27.06 -3.33 10.08
C ASP A 32 -26.02 -2.28 10.53
N TYR A 33 -24.74 -2.49 10.21
CA TYR A 33 -23.67 -1.56 10.56
C TYR A 33 -23.76 -0.32 9.67
N GLU A 34 -24.29 0.76 10.22
CA GLU A 34 -24.24 2.08 9.57
C GLU A 34 -22.80 2.59 9.61
N VAL A 35 -22.11 2.52 8.46
CA VAL A 35 -20.83 3.21 8.28
C VAL A 35 -21.14 4.69 8.06
N THR A 36 -20.97 5.50 9.10
CA THR A 36 -20.96 6.96 8.94
C THR A 36 -19.76 7.35 8.09
N GLN A 37 -20.01 8.04 6.98
CA GLN A 37 -18.95 8.57 6.15
C GLN A 37 -18.16 9.61 6.96
N ILE A 38 -16.86 9.38 7.14
CA ILE A 38 -15.94 10.37 7.70
C ILE A 38 -15.64 11.39 6.59
N THR A 39 -16.25 12.56 6.68
CA THR A 39 -16.08 13.64 5.70
C THR A 39 -14.94 14.59 6.06
N ASP A 40 -14.62 14.68 7.35
CA ASP A 40 -13.64 15.61 7.89
C ASP A 40 -12.52 14.86 8.59
N CYS A 41 -11.29 15.36 8.44
CA CYS A 41 -10.16 14.85 9.19
C CYS A 41 -10.14 15.54 10.56
N GLN A 42 -10.80 14.93 11.54
CA GLN A 42 -10.92 15.44 12.90
C GLN A 42 -10.70 14.32 13.91
N SER A 43 -10.03 14.66 15.01
CA SER A 43 -9.91 13.75 16.16
C SER A 43 -11.23 13.65 16.90
N ASP A 44 -11.47 12.52 17.57
CA ASP A 44 -12.57 12.33 18.49
C ASP A 44 -12.09 11.87 19.87
N ALA A 45 -13.00 11.37 20.71
CA ALA A 45 -12.67 10.92 22.06
C ALA A 45 -11.87 9.61 22.12
N GLN A 46 -11.79 8.85 21.02
CA GLN A 46 -11.15 7.54 20.92
C GLN A 46 -9.90 7.58 20.04
N VAL A 47 -9.91 8.40 18.98
CA VAL A 47 -8.86 8.42 17.95
C VAL A 47 -8.36 9.84 17.73
N GLN A 48 -7.04 10.00 17.82
CA GLN A 48 -6.36 11.21 17.38
C GLN A 48 -5.95 11.05 15.91
N VAL A 49 -6.30 12.05 15.09
CA VAL A 49 -6.06 12.04 13.65
C VAL A 49 -5.11 13.17 13.27
N TYR A 50 -4.15 12.86 12.39
CA TYR A 50 -3.17 13.80 11.84
C TYR A 50 -3.42 14.01 10.34
N CYS A 51 -3.83 15.22 9.99
CA CYS A 51 -4.50 15.49 8.71
C CYS A 51 -3.60 16.02 7.59
N GLU A 52 -2.29 16.10 7.81
CA GLU A 52 -1.34 16.71 6.86
C GLU A 52 -0.89 15.75 5.76
N PHE A 53 -1.33 14.50 5.78
CA PHE A 53 -1.00 13.46 4.81
C PHE A 53 -2.06 13.36 3.72
N ASN A 54 -1.62 13.16 2.49
CA ASN A 54 -2.45 12.95 1.32
C ASN A 54 -2.33 11.49 0.90
N LYS A 55 -3.41 10.72 1.08
CA LYS A 55 -3.45 9.28 0.77
C LYS A 55 -2.24 8.51 1.35
N PRO A 56 -2.01 8.57 2.67
CA PRO A 56 -1.01 7.72 3.31
C PRO A 56 -1.43 6.26 3.11
N GLU A 57 -0.64 5.48 2.38
CA GLU A 57 -0.99 4.09 2.05
C GLU A 57 -0.24 3.09 2.93
N ASP A 58 1.06 3.32 3.16
CA ASP A 58 1.87 2.43 3.98
C ASP A 58 2.90 3.19 4.85
N ILE A 59 3.43 2.52 5.87
CA ILE A 59 4.25 3.12 6.93
C ILE A 59 5.31 2.15 7.49
N VAL A 60 6.52 2.66 7.69
CA VAL A 60 7.61 1.94 8.36
C VAL A 60 8.21 2.77 9.49
N VAL A 61 8.71 2.09 10.52
CA VAL A 61 9.41 2.70 11.65
C VAL A 61 10.90 2.86 11.29
N LEU A 62 11.46 4.04 11.51
CA LEU A 62 12.89 4.28 11.29
C LEU A 62 13.74 3.78 12.48
N PRO A 63 15.05 3.56 12.29
CA PRO A 63 15.91 2.95 13.31
C PRO A 63 16.10 3.75 14.61
N ASP A 64 15.58 4.98 14.69
CA ASP A 64 15.61 5.80 15.91
C ASP A 64 14.37 5.63 16.79
N ASP A 65 13.44 4.73 16.44
CA ASP A 65 12.19 4.47 17.14
C ASP A 65 11.31 5.72 17.38
N ARG A 66 11.52 6.76 16.57
CA ARG A 66 10.83 8.05 16.68
C ARG A 66 10.23 8.49 15.36
N HIS A 67 10.94 8.29 14.26
CA HIS A 67 10.45 8.74 12.98
C HIS A 67 9.72 7.61 12.26
N LEU A 68 8.59 7.95 11.64
CA LEU A 68 7.90 7.08 10.72
C LEU A 68 8.13 7.59 9.31
N LEU A 69 8.31 6.69 8.36
CA LEU A 69 8.36 7.01 6.95
C LEU A 69 7.09 6.50 6.30
N ILE A 70 6.38 7.39 5.62
CA ILE A 70 5.03 7.18 5.11
C ILE A 70 5.04 7.35 3.60
N SER A 71 4.48 6.38 2.88
CA SER A 71 4.20 6.52 1.45
C SER A 71 2.87 7.25 1.26
N GLU A 72 2.92 8.38 0.56
CA GLU A 72 1.74 9.14 0.15
C GLU A 72 1.43 8.85 -1.31
N PHE A 73 0.46 7.97 -1.53
CA PHE A 73 0.11 7.45 -2.84
C PHE A 73 -0.51 8.54 -3.72
N GLY A 74 0.00 8.65 -4.94
CA GLY A 74 -0.50 9.59 -5.93
C GLY A 74 -1.80 9.09 -6.55
N ALA A 75 -1.70 8.33 -7.64
CA ALA A 75 -2.80 7.58 -8.24
C ALA A 75 -2.26 6.61 -9.29
N ILE A 76 -3.07 5.62 -9.66
CA ILE A 76 -2.73 4.63 -10.71
C ILE A 76 -3.93 4.32 -11.61
N VAL A 77 -3.69 4.16 -12.92
CA VAL A 77 -4.65 3.61 -13.90
C VAL A 77 -4.69 2.07 -13.77
N PRO A 78 -5.86 1.43 -13.75
CA PRO A 78 -7.20 1.95 -14.07
C PRO A 78 -8.03 2.41 -12.86
N LEU A 79 -7.49 2.36 -11.63
CA LEU A 79 -8.20 2.78 -10.42
C LEU A 79 -8.50 4.28 -10.41
N SER A 80 -7.77 5.06 -11.20
CA SER A 80 -7.97 6.48 -11.43
C SER A 80 -7.89 6.79 -12.93
N PRO A 81 -8.48 7.92 -13.39
CA PRO A 81 -8.42 8.30 -14.82
C PRO A 81 -7.01 8.55 -15.35
N LYS A 82 -6.05 8.84 -14.47
CA LYS A 82 -4.65 9.07 -14.79
C LYS A 82 -3.77 8.73 -13.59
N ASN A 83 -2.49 8.43 -13.85
CA ASN A 83 -1.49 8.38 -12.80
C ASN A 83 -1.23 9.81 -12.29
N LEU A 84 -1.05 9.95 -10.99
CA LEU A 84 -0.72 11.21 -10.33
C LEU A 84 0.53 11.00 -9.48
N PRO A 85 1.41 12.02 -9.35
CA PRO A 85 2.54 11.90 -8.45
C PRO A 85 2.08 11.86 -6.99
N GLY A 86 2.87 11.19 -6.18
CA GLY A 86 2.82 11.16 -4.73
C GLY A 86 4.18 11.54 -4.14
N GLN A 87 4.40 11.19 -2.88
CA GLN A 87 5.66 11.50 -2.19
C GLN A 87 5.94 10.53 -1.05
N ILE A 88 7.18 10.50 -0.57
CA ILE A 88 7.51 9.93 0.73
C ILE A 88 7.59 11.07 1.73
N SER A 89 7.03 10.87 2.92
CA SER A 89 7.08 11.83 4.02
C SER A 89 7.64 11.22 5.29
N LEU A 90 8.20 12.08 6.13
CA LEU A 90 8.68 11.75 7.45
C LEU A 90 7.66 12.25 8.47
N PHE A 91 7.34 11.45 9.48
CA PHE A 91 6.54 11.87 10.63
C PHE A 91 7.39 11.75 11.89
N ASP A 92 7.49 12.84 12.64
CA ASP A 92 8.19 12.87 13.91
C ASP A 92 7.18 12.66 15.04
N THR A 93 7.24 11.51 15.72
CA THR A 93 6.27 11.13 16.76
C THR A 93 6.53 11.80 18.11
N ASP A 94 7.65 12.49 18.30
CA ASP A 94 7.88 13.24 19.56
C ASP A 94 7.13 14.58 19.53
N ILE A 95 7.14 15.24 18.38
CA ILE A 95 6.52 16.57 18.20
C ILE A 95 5.23 16.53 17.39
N MET A 96 4.84 15.34 16.92
CA MET A 96 3.67 15.05 16.08
C MET A 96 3.58 15.94 14.85
N LYS A 97 4.66 16.02 14.06
CA LYS A 97 4.72 16.83 12.84
C LYS A 97 5.17 16.05 11.62
N LYS A 98 4.49 16.29 10.50
CA LYS A 98 4.96 15.91 9.18
C LYS A 98 6.16 16.77 8.78
N LYS A 99 7.15 16.12 8.17
CA LYS A 99 8.36 16.74 7.62
C LYS A 99 8.61 16.16 6.23
N SER A 100 9.21 16.96 5.36
CA SER A 100 9.73 16.47 4.09
C SER A 100 11.03 15.70 4.33
N ILE A 101 11.23 14.60 3.59
CA ILE A 101 12.51 13.90 3.54
C ILE A 101 13.23 14.25 2.24
N LYS A 102 14.54 14.50 2.32
CA LYS A 102 15.35 14.75 1.13
C LYS A 102 15.60 13.43 0.41
N VAL A 103 15.33 13.42 -0.90
CA VAL A 103 15.63 12.28 -1.78
C VAL A 103 16.62 12.74 -2.83
N THR A 104 17.65 11.93 -3.11
CA THR A 104 18.66 12.21 -4.14
C THR A 104 18.93 10.99 -5.01
N LEU A 105 19.16 11.21 -6.30
CA LEU A 105 19.64 10.15 -7.20
C LEU A 105 21.11 9.82 -6.96
N SER A 106 21.46 8.55 -7.15
CA SER A 106 22.85 8.06 -7.12
C SER A 106 23.02 6.93 -8.13
N GLU A 107 24.19 6.30 -8.14
CA GLU A 107 24.47 5.17 -9.02
C GLU A 107 23.60 3.95 -8.67
N ASN A 108 23.07 3.30 -9.70
CA ASN A 108 22.34 2.05 -9.53
C ASN A 108 23.34 0.93 -9.17
N THR A 109 23.33 0.57 -7.89
CA THR A 109 24.21 -0.46 -7.31
C THR A 109 23.43 -1.57 -6.62
N TRP A 110 22.10 -1.41 -6.44
CA TRP A 110 21.24 -2.37 -5.76
C TRP A 110 20.17 -3.01 -6.67
N GLY A 111 19.83 -2.36 -7.79
CA GLY A 111 18.78 -2.84 -8.68
C GLY A 111 19.28 -3.56 -9.92
N ASP A 112 18.38 -3.71 -10.89
CA ASP A 112 18.70 -4.27 -12.20
C ASP A 112 19.53 -3.26 -13.00
N ASN A 113 20.61 -3.70 -13.64
CA ASN A 113 21.52 -2.85 -14.42
C ASN A 113 20.82 -2.05 -15.53
N SER A 114 19.70 -2.55 -16.06
CA SER A 114 18.90 -1.88 -17.09
C SER A 114 17.97 -0.80 -16.54
N CYS A 115 17.80 -0.74 -15.22
CA CYS A 115 16.92 0.23 -14.58
C CYS A 115 17.66 1.53 -14.31
N GLN A 116 17.24 2.60 -14.97
CA GLN A 116 17.80 3.94 -14.83
C GLN A 116 16.71 4.96 -14.56
N ARG A 117 17.11 6.03 -13.87
CA ARG A 117 16.27 7.13 -13.39
C ARG A 117 16.99 8.45 -13.68
N ASP A 118 16.29 9.34 -14.38
CA ASP A 118 16.75 10.71 -14.65
C ASP A 118 16.08 11.73 -13.72
N ASP A 119 14.98 11.34 -13.07
CA ASP A 119 14.22 12.17 -12.14
C ASP A 119 13.74 11.38 -10.92
N LEU A 120 13.17 12.13 -9.98
CA LEU A 120 12.54 11.62 -8.76
C LEU A 120 11.01 11.74 -8.84
N LEU A 121 10.41 11.47 -10.01
CA LEU A 121 8.97 11.35 -10.12
C LEU A 121 8.53 10.03 -9.47
N PHE A 122 7.63 10.10 -8.49
CA PHE A 122 7.10 8.92 -7.81
C PHE A 122 5.59 8.99 -7.64
N SER A 123 4.97 7.82 -7.57
CA SER A 123 3.65 7.58 -6.98
C SER A 123 3.82 6.32 -6.12
N PRO A 124 4.30 6.49 -4.87
CA PRO A 124 4.68 5.38 -4.01
C PRO A 124 3.45 4.66 -3.45
N HIS A 125 3.58 3.38 -3.19
CA HIS A 125 2.54 2.52 -2.60
C HIS A 125 3.19 1.77 -1.43
N GLY A 126 3.11 0.44 -1.37
CA GLY A 126 3.73 -0.33 -0.29
C GLY A 126 5.24 -0.12 -0.17
N ILE A 127 5.72 -0.12 1.06
CA ILE A 127 7.12 0.13 1.43
C ILE A 127 7.59 -0.87 2.48
N ASP A 128 8.87 -1.20 2.45
CA ASP A 128 9.49 -1.95 3.55
C ASP A 128 10.92 -1.48 3.81
N LEU A 129 11.33 -1.50 5.07
CA LEU A 129 12.63 -1.04 5.54
C LEU A 129 13.34 -2.17 6.28
N ASN A 130 14.52 -2.53 5.80
CA ASN A 130 15.33 -3.55 6.45
C ASN A 130 16.83 -3.22 6.37
N GLN A 131 17.62 -3.76 7.29
CA GLN A 131 19.06 -3.63 7.26
C GLN A 131 19.66 -4.72 6.38
N ARG A 132 20.48 -4.32 5.41
CA ARG A 132 21.22 -5.25 4.54
C ARG A 132 22.35 -5.93 5.32
N SER A 133 22.90 -7.00 4.74
CA SER A 133 24.06 -7.72 5.29
C SER A 133 25.33 -6.87 5.43
N ASP A 134 25.43 -5.75 4.71
CA ASP A 134 26.52 -4.78 4.81
C ASP A 134 26.27 -3.68 5.86
N GLY A 135 25.17 -3.75 6.60
CA GLY A 135 24.80 -2.82 7.67
C GLY A 135 24.04 -1.57 7.19
N ARG A 136 23.88 -1.37 5.87
CA ARG A 136 23.12 -0.22 5.34
C ARG A 136 21.62 -0.49 5.42
N TYR A 137 20.84 0.54 5.77
CA TYR A 137 19.39 0.46 5.74
C TYR A 137 18.89 0.63 4.30
N GLN A 138 18.10 -0.34 3.84
CA GLN A 138 17.45 -0.33 2.54
C GLN A 138 15.96 -0.17 2.72
N LEU A 139 15.42 0.88 2.11
CA LEU A 139 13.99 1.05 1.86
C LEU A 139 13.67 0.50 0.47
N ALA A 140 12.72 -0.42 0.38
CA ALA A 140 12.06 -0.78 -0.87
C ALA A 140 10.73 -0.02 -0.98
N VAL A 141 10.41 0.46 -2.18
CA VAL A 141 9.19 1.22 -2.46
C VAL A 141 8.55 0.71 -3.73
N ILE A 142 7.32 0.24 -3.65
CA ILE A 142 6.49 0.05 -4.84
C ILE A 142 6.18 1.42 -5.42
N ASN A 143 6.39 1.57 -6.72
CA ASN A 143 6.20 2.84 -7.38
C ASN A 143 5.54 2.70 -8.75
N HIS A 144 4.59 3.59 -9.01
CA HIS A 144 3.71 3.56 -10.18
C HIS A 144 4.02 4.64 -11.24
N MET A 145 5.08 5.44 -11.04
CA MET A 145 5.46 6.52 -11.96
C MET A 145 6.96 6.71 -12.12
N PRO A 146 7.48 6.96 -13.35
CA PRO A 146 6.76 6.94 -14.63
C PRO A 146 6.41 5.52 -15.10
N ARG A 147 6.94 4.49 -14.42
CA ARG A 147 6.75 3.08 -14.72
C ARG A 147 6.51 2.29 -13.43
N GLU A 148 5.88 1.13 -13.58
CA GLU A 148 5.74 0.13 -12.52
C GLU A 148 7.10 -0.43 -12.14
N THR A 149 7.52 -0.17 -10.90
CA THR A 149 8.88 -0.44 -10.42
C THR A 149 8.87 -0.80 -8.94
N VAL A 150 9.84 -1.63 -8.53
CA VAL A 150 10.30 -1.68 -7.14
C VAL A 150 11.56 -0.82 -7.07
N GLU A 151 11.49 0.24 -6.28
CA GLU A 151 12.51 1.27 -6.14
C GLU A 151 13.26 1.04 -4.83
N MET A 152 14.59 1.20 -4.84
CA MET A 152 15.42 0.92 -3.67
C MET A 152 16.22 2.16 -3.28
N PHE A 153 16.15 2.50 -1.99
CA PHE A 153 16.80 3.66 -1.41
C PHE A 153 17.61 3.28 -0.19
N GLU A 154 18.79 3.87 -0.06
CA GLU A 154 19.54 3.85 1.19
C GLU A 154 19.00 4.94 2.11
N LEU A 155 18.59 4.54 3.31
CA LEU A 155 18.25 5.46 4.38
C LEU A 155 19.52 5.80 5.17
N ILE A 156 19.88 7.07 5.21
CA ILE A 156 21.02 7.56 5.99
C ILE A 156 20.61 8.71 6.90
N ASN A 157 21.29 8.82 8.04
CA ASN A 157 21.20 9.96 8.94
C ASN A 157 22.45 10.84 8.76
N VAL A 158 22.27 12.08 8.31
CA VAL A 158 23.34 13.07 8.16
C VAL A 158 22.98 14.27 9.02
N ASP A 159 23.85 14.64 9.96
CA ASP A 159 23.66 15.79 10.86
C ASP A 159 22.29 15.79 11.57
N ASN A 160 21.88 14.64 12.12
CA ASN A 160 20.57 14.41 12.75
C ASN A 160 19.37 14.60 11.80
N SER A 161 19.56 14.41 10.50
CA SER A 161 18.51 14.50 9.49
C SER A 161 18.47 13.24 8.63
N TRP A 162 17.30 12.60 8.58
CA TRP A 162 17.06 11.46 7.71
C TRP A 162 16.97 11.88 6.24
N THR A 163 17.64 11.12 5.38
CA THR A 163 17.62 11.32 3.93
C THR A 163 17.60 9.98 3.20
N LEU A 164 17.06 9.98 1.98
CA LEU A 164 17.01 8.82 1.10
C LEU A 164 17.94 9.04 -0.10
N ILE A 165 18.81 8.08 -0.35
CA ILE A 165 19.63 8.02 -1.55
C ILE A 165 19.10 6.91 -2.43
N TRP A 166 18.62 7.22 -3.62
CA TRP A 166 18.23 6.20 -4.59
C TRP A 166 19.43 5.35 -4.99
N ARG A 167 19.28 4.03 -4.95
CA ARG A 167 20.36 3.05 -5.24
C ARG A 167 20.01 2.06 -6.34
N GLY A 168 18.82 2.15 -6.93
CA GLY A 168 18.44 1.30 -8.04
C GLY A 168 16.95 1.02 -8.10
N CYS A 169 16.53 0.34 -9.16
CA CYS A 169 15.17 -0.15 -9.32
C CYS A 169 15.12 -1.50 -10.04
N VAL A 170 13.99 -2.16 -9.94
CA VAL A 170 13.62 -3.32 -10.76
C VAL A 170 12.30 -2.99 -11.46
N ASN A 171 12.24 -3.17 -12.77
CA ASN A 171 10.99 -2.99 -13.52
C ASN A 171 10.02 -4.11 -13.17
N ALA A 172 8.75 -3.78 -12.96
CA ALA A 172 7.71 -4.78 -12.91
C ALA A 172 7.59 -5.51 -14.26
N PRO A 173 7.12 -6.77 -14.28
CA PRO A 173 6.67 -7.42 -15.50
C PRO A 173 5.63 -6.56 -16.22
N LYS A 174 5.49 -6.71 -17.54
CA LYS A 174 4.61 -5.87 -18.38
C LYS A 174 3.15 -5.78 -17.89
N THR A 175 2.65 -6.80 -17.22
CA THR A 175 1.29 -6.89 -16.67
C THR A 175 1.27 -6.88 -15.14
N GLY A 176 2.41 -6.64 -14.50
CA GLY A 176 2.55 -6.63 -13.05
C GLY A 176 2.18 -5.25 -12.50
N TYR A 177 1.20 -5.25 -11.59
CA TYR A 177 0.86 -4.11 -10.75
C TYR A 177 1.09 -4.55 -9.32
N PHE A 178 2.12 -3.98 -8.69
CA PHE A 178 2.46 -4.36 -7.33
C PHE A 178 1.67 -3.51 -6.34
N ASN A 179 1.28 -4.12 -5.22
CA ASN A 179 0.67 -3.40 -4.12
C ASN A 179 1.67 -3.17 -3.00
N ASP A 180 2.42 -4.22 -2.68
CA ASP A 180 3.26 -4.30 -1.48
C ASP A 180 4.61 -4.97 -1.80
N VAL A 181 5.59 -4.76 -0.92
CA VAL A 181 6.94 -5.32 -1.00
C VAL A 181 7.43 -5.71 0.39
N ALA A 182 8.17 -6.81 0.47
CA ALA A 182 8.86 -7.21 1.70
C ALA A 182 10.33 -7.52 1.40
N LEU A 183 11.21 -6.94 2.20
CA LEU A 183 12.64 -7.19 2.21
C LEU A 183 12.96 -8.33 3.15
N ARG A 184 13.71 -9.30 2.64
CA ARG A 184 14.20 -10.39 3.46
C ARG A 184 15.18 -9.88 4.52
N SER A 185 14.96 -10.29 5.77
CA SER A 185 15.85 -10.13 6.92
C SER A 185 17.03 -11.09 6.93
#